data_AF-A0A5C6AUM0-F1
#
_entry.id   AF-A0A5C6AUM0-F1
#
_cell.length_a   1.000
_cell.length_b   1.000
_cell.length_c   1.000
_cell.angle_alpha   90.00
_cell.angle_beta   90.00
_cell.angle_gamma   90.00
#
_symmetry.space_group_name_H-M   'P 1'
#
loop_
_entity.id
_entity.type
_entity.pdbx_description
1 polymer ?
#
loop_
_entity_poly.entity_id
_entity_poly.type
_entity_poly.pdbx_seq_one_letter_code
_entity_poly.pdbx_strand_id
1 'polypeptide(L)'
;MSGRQHANLVEYITHKGAYNQADLARELGVSRAQISKWKSGEHIPSERRDRLLKIAGLFDTVSDRWAMFAETEDNSKAWCDFFEELLEDLEWGGSLRDLSRNMPDIFYGHLIEALLGLDAKISVKAPASKWEDEESCKMTPLANCLFSVYETWGQLYDWIDSSLEFDDLMDGAEYELFDVIEELRWSASGIAIDNVEPELLISIGCEESKIKELTKQSRQEAAQRLSQVCNIRIKHGLPITADYFQLLTLPPIELAEASWFQRKGNSHHPGEAIKSFLSYGERQLLSHQECQAAMLRQIDSKLDRLLELSK
;
A
#
# COMPACT_ATOMS: atom_id res chain seq x y z
N MET A 1 -10.03 -4.33 -28.04
CA MET A 1 -10.87 -5.21 -27.20
C MET A 1 -11.09 -4.47 -25.89
N SER A 2 -12.33 -4.30 -25.45
CA SER A 2 -12.68 -3.58 -24.21
C SER A 2 -12.15 -4.36 -23.02
N GLY A 3 -11.38 -3.68 -22.15
CA GLY A 3 -10.77 -4.25 -20.94
C GLY A 3 -11.84 -4.61 -19.91
N ARG A 4 -12.44 -5.79 -20.05
CA ARG A 4 -13.19 -6.42 -18.96
C ARG A 4 -12.21 -7.17 -18.08
N GLN A 5 -12.21 -6.84 -16.79
CA GLN A 5 -11.52 -7.64 -15.79
C GLN A 5 -12.10 -9.06 -15.77
N HIS A 6 -11.22 -10.04 -15.96
CA HIS A 6 -11.54 -11.45 -15.71
C HIS A 6 -11.21 -11.75 -14.24
N ALA A 7 -12.15 -12.34 -13.50
CA ALA A 7 -11.95 -12.55 -12.06
C ALA A 7 -10.83 -13.57 -11.76
N ASN A 8 -10.58 -14.53 -12.67
CA ASN A 8 -9.53 -15.55 -12.58
C ASN A 8 -9.18 -16.19 -13.94
N LEU A 9 -8.14 -17.02 -13.97
CA LEU A 9 -7.65 -17.75 -15.16
C LEU A 9 -8.72 -18.60 -15.86
N VAL A 10 -9.58 -19.29 -15.11
CA VAL A 10 -10.63 -20.14 -15.71
C VAL A 10 -11.63 -19.29 -16.48
N GLU A 11 -12.04 -18.17 -15.90
CA GLU A 11 -12.92 -17.21 -16.57
C GLU A 11 -12.27 -16.59 -17.80
N TYR A 12 -11.00 -16.18 -17.68
CA TYR A 12 -10.21 -15.63 -18.78
C TYR A 12 -10.16 -16.59 -19.99
N ILE A 13 -9.78 -17.84 -19.75
CA ILE A 13 -9.66 -18.85 -20.79
C ILE A 13 -11.02 -19.16 -21.43
N THR A 14 -12.06 -19.32 -20.60
CA THR A 14 -13.40 -19.64 -21.11
C THR A 14 -14.03 -18.49 -21.89
N HIS A 15 -13.68 -17.24 -21.55
CA HIS A 15 -14.15 -16.07 -22.27
C HIS A 15 -13.41 -15.85 -23.61
N LYS A 16 -12.11 -16.20 -23.71
CA LYS A 16 -11.38 -16.21 -25.00
C LYS A 16 -12.00 -17.19 -26.02
N GLY A 17 -12.91 -18.07 -25.60
CA GLY A 17 -13.75 -18.89 -26.47
C GLY A 17 -13.08 -20.13 -27.05
N ALA A 18 -11.77 -20.32 -26.80
CA ALA A 18 -11.03 -21.48 -27.28
C ALA A 18 -11.32 -22.76 -26.46
N TYR A 19 -11.75 -22.62 -25.20
CA TYR A 19 -12.03 -23.74 -24.30
C TYR A 19 -13.32 -23.49 -23.53
N ASN A 20 -14.14 -24.52 -23.33
CA ASN A 20 -15.20 -24.49 -22.32
C ASN A 20 -14.74 -25.24 -21.04
N GLN A 21 -15.55 -25.19 -19.97
CA GLN A 21 -15.20 -25.85 -18.70
C GLN A 21 -15.01 -27.37 -18.82
N ALA A 22 -15.71 -28.04 -19.75
CA ALA A 22 -15.54 -29.47 -19.97
C ALA A 22 -14.21 -29.78 -20.67
N ASP A 23 -13.78 -28.91 -21.59
CA ASP A 23 -12.47 -29.01 -22.22
C ASP A 23 -11.34 -28.82 -21.20
N LEU A 24 -11.44 -27.80 -20.34
CA LEU A 24 -10.48 -27.56 -19.26
C LEU A 24 -10.43 -28.73 -18.27
N ALA A 25 -11.59 -29.28 -17.90
CA ALA A 25 -11.67 -30.43 -17.00
C ALA A 25 -10.93 -31.65 -17.58
N ARG A 26 -11.14 -31.92 -18.88
CA ARG A 26 -10.47 -33.01 -19.60
C ARG A 26 -8.96 -32.76 -19.70
N GLU A 27 -8.56 -31.56 -20.10
CA GLU A 27 -7.14 -31.21 -20.28
C GLU A 27 -6.37 -31.32 -18.96
N LEU A 28 -6.98 -30.84 -17.87
CA LEU A 28 -6.38 -30.88 -16.53
C LEU A 28 -6.63 -32.21 -15.81
N GLY A 29 -7.40 -33.15 -16.36
CA GLY A 29 -7.70 -34.42 -15.70
C GLY A 29 -8.43 -34.27 -14.36
N VAL A 30 -9.34 -33.30 -14.27
CA VAL A 30 -10.17 -33.03 -13.08
C VAL A 30 -11.66 -33.06 -13.43
N SER A 31 -12.53 -33.03 -12.43
CA SER A 31 -13.98 -32.94 -12.69
C SER A 31 -14.39 -31.54 -13.16
N ARG A 32 -15.47 -31.45 -13.94
CA ARG A 32 -16.06 -30.15 -14.32
C ARG A 32 -16.52 -29.34 -13.09
N ALA A 33 -16.97 -30.03 -12.04
CA ALA A 33 -17.32 -29.40 -10.77
C ALA A 33 -16.10 -28.69 -10.15
N GLN A 34 -14.90 -29.29 -10.24
CA GLN A 34 -13.66 -28.68 -9.78
C GLN A 34 -13.32 -27.39 -10.55
N ILE A 35 -13.46 -27.42 -11.88
CA ILE A 35 -13.30 -26.21 -12.72
C ILE A 35 -14.30 -25.12 -12.31
N SER A 36 -15.54 -25.49 -12.01
CA SER A 36 -16.56 -24.54 -11.56
C SER A 36 -16.19 -23.91 -10.21
N LYS A 37 -15.67 -24.70 -9.26
CA LYS A 37 -15.23 -24.16 -7.97
C LYS A 37 -14.04 -23.22 -8.10
N TRP A 38 -13.04 -23.58 -8.92
CA TRP A 38 -11.92 -22.69 -9.26
C TRP A 38 -12.40 -21.40 -9.92
N LYS A 39 -13.37 -21.49 -10.85
CA LYS A 39 -14.00 -20.30 -11.45
C LYS A 39 -14.71 -19.43 -10.40
N SER A 40 -15.25 -20.03 -9.34
CA SER A 40 -15.88 -19.32 -8.22
C SER A 40 -14.88 -18.78 -7.18
N GLY A 41 -13.57 -18.94 -7.38
CA GLY A 41 -12.53 -18.42 -6.49
C GLY A 41 -11.95 -19.43 -5.50
N GLU A 42 -12.28 -20.73 -5.61
CA GLU A 42 -11.55 -21.75 -4.85
C GLU A 42 -10.08 -21.79 -5.29
N HIS A 43 -9.18 -21.97 -4.32
CA HIS A 43 -7.73 -22.06 -4.55
C HIS A 43 -7.39 -23.11 -5.62
N ILE A 44 -6.56 -22.70 -6.59
CA ILE A 44 -6.05 -23.55 -7.66
C ILE A 44 -4.66 -24.05 -7.25
N PRO A 45 -4.44 -25.37 -7.12
CA PRO A 45 -3.11 -25.90 -6.83
C PRO A 45 -2.08 -25.45 -7.89
N SER A 46 -0.84 -25.15 -7.48
CA SER A 46 0.20 -24.57 -8.35
C SER A 46 0.39 -25.34 -9.65
N GLU A 47 0.50 -26.68 -9.60
CA GLU A 47 0.63 -27.51 -10.82
C GLU A 47 -0.53 -27.30 -11.82
N ARG A 48 -1.74 -27.06 -11.32
CA ARG A 48 -2.93 -26.82 -12.15
C ARG A 48 -2.98 -25.40 -12.66
N ARG A 49 -2.55 -24.44 -11.85
CA ARG A 49 -2.36 -23.04 -12.24
C ARG A 49 -1.37 -22.92 -13.39
N ASP A 50 -0.20 -23.55 -13.30
CA ASP A 50 0.83 -23.50 -14.35
C ASP A 50 0.33 -24.07 -15.68
N ARG A 51 -0.47 -25.15 -15.62
CA ARG A 51 -1.12 -25.71 -16.81
C ARG A 51 -2.19 -24.77 -17.37
N LEU A 52 -2.96 -24.08 -16.54
CA LEU A 52 -3.93 -23.08 -16.98
C LEU A 52 -3.24 -21.88 -17.65
N LEU A 53 -2.13 -21.37 -17.11
CA LEU A 53 -1.33 -20.32 -17.74
C LEU A 53 -0.85 -20.74 -19.14
N LYS A 54 -0.31 -21.96 -19.26
CA LYS A 54 0.10 -22.54 -20.56
C LYS A 54 -1.06 -22.66 -21.55
N ILE A 55 -2.22 -23.14 -21.10
CA ILE A 55 -3.42 -23.23 -21.94
C ILE A 55 -3.87 -21.84 -22.41
N ALA A 56 -3.75 -20.84 -21.53
CA ALA A 56 -4.09 -19.45 -21.83
C ALA A 56 -3.07 -18.76 -22.76
N GLY A 57 -1.92 -19.39 -23.01
CA GLY A 57 -0.80 -18.78 -23.74
C GLY A 57 -0.12 -17.65 -22.96
N LEU A 58 -0.21 -17.68 -21.63
CA LEU A 58 0.37 -16.69 -20.74
C LEU A 58 1.74 -17.14 -20.22
N PHE A 59 2.55 -16.17 -19.80
CA PHE A 59 3.85 -16.40 -19.19
C PHE A 59 3.73 -16.77 -17.71
N ASP A 60 4.80 -17.33 -17.15
CA ASP A 60 4.86 -17.69 -15.74
C ASP A 60 5.23 -16.48 -14.87
N THR A 61 4.52 -16.30 -13.77
CA THR A 61 4.62 -15.14 -12.86
C THR A 61 3.92 -15.50 -11.55
N VAL A 62 4.15 -14.75 -10.48
CA VAL A 62 3.48 -14.95 -9.19
C VAL A 62 2.02 -14.50 -9.26
N SER A 63 1.70 -13.50 -10.09
CA SER A 63 0.35 -12.92 -10.18
C SER A 63 -0.39 -13.34 -11.44
N ASP A 64 -1.44 -14.16 -11.30
CA ASP A 64 -2.34 -14.53 -12.41
C ASP A 64 -2.96 -13.32 -13.08
N ARG A 65 -3.33 -12.32 -12.28
CA ARG A 65 -3.98 -11.11 -12.76
C ARG A 65 -3.01 -10.26 -13.57
N TRP A 66 -1.75 -10.19 -13.15
CA TRP A 66 -0.69 -9.57 -13.93
C TRP A 66 -0.48 -10.28 -15.27
N ALA A 67 -0.39 -11.61 -15.27
CA ALA A 67 -0.26 -12.40 -16.49
C ALA A 67 -1.41 -12.11 -17.47
N MET A 68 -2.65 -12.11 -16.96
CA MET A 68 -3.86 -11.84 -17.75
C MET A 68 -3.91 -10.41 -18.30
N PHE A 69 -3.40 -9.44 -17.55
CA PHE A 69 -3.33 -8.04 -17.96
C PHE A 69 -2.24 -7.80 -18.99
N ALA A 70 -1.01 -8.23 -18.72
CA ALA A 70 0.13 -8.00 -19.60
C ALA A 70 0.06 -8.87 -20.87
N GLU A 71 -0.64 -10.01 -20.83
CA GLU A 71 -0.82 -11.02 -21.88
C GLU A 71 0.46 -11.72 -22.37
N THR A 72 1.59 -11.02 -22.47
CA THR A 72 2.88 -11.56 -22.93
C THR A 72 4.02 -11.11 -22.01
N GLU A 73 5.08 -11.92 -21.95
CA GLU A 73 6.28 -11.63 -21.17
C GLU A 73 6.97 -10.35 -21.65
N ASP A 74 7.07 -10.15 -22.97
CA ASP A 74 7.65 -8.93 -23.55
C ASP A 74 6.88 -7.66 -23.13
N ASN A 75 5.54 -7.73 -23.10
CA ASN A 75 4.72 -6.59 -22.69
C ASN A 75 4.77 -6.39 -21.17
N SER A 76 4.85 -7.46 -20.38
CA SER A 76 5.11 -7.40 -18.94
C SER A 76 6.43 -6.68 -18.66
N LYS A 77 7.49 -7.04 -19.39
CA LYS A 77 8.79 -6.37 -19.28
C LYS A 77 8.70 -4.89 -19.65
N ALA A 78 8.02 -4.55 -20.74
CA ALA A 78 7.81 -3.16 -21.13
C ALA A 78 7.06 -2.35 -20.05
N TRP A 79 6.09 -2.95 -19.36
CA TRP A 79 5.45 -2.34 -18.20
C TRP A 79 6.40 -2.14 -17.03
N CYS A 80 7.24 -3.13 -16.72
CA CYS A 80 8.25 -3.02 -15.66
C CYS A 80 9.22 -1.89 -15.98
N ASP A 81 9.76 -1.84 -17.20
CA ASP A 81 10.66 -0.78 -17.66
C ASP A 81 9.99 0.60 -17.51
N PHE A 82 8.71 0.73 -17.91
CA PHE A 82 7.94 1.96 -17.74
C PHE A 82 7.77 2.38 -16.27
N PHE A 83 7.49 1.44 -15.37
CA PHE A 83 7.38 1.74 -13.94
C PHE A 83 8.74 2.11 -13.32
N GLU A 84 9.80 1.39 -13.65
CA GLU A 84 11.15 1.69 -13.13
C GLU A 84 11.58 3.11 -13.47
N GLU A 85 11.30 3.50 -14.71
CA GLU A 85 11.52 4.82 -15.26
C GLU A 85 10.63 5.89 -14.59
N LEU A 86 9.33 5.62 -14.48
CA LEU A 86 8.37 6.54 -13.86
C LEU A 86 8.74 6.84 -12.40
N LEU A 87 9.28 5.84 -11.69
CA LEU A 87 9.54 5.89 -10.25
C LEU A 87 11.00 6.22 -9.90
N GLU A 88 11.83 6.56 -10.89
CA GLU A 88 13.23 6.93 -10.68
C GLU A 88 13.36 8.16 -9.76
N ASP A 89 12.51 9.17 -10.01
CA ASP A 89 12.51 10.47 -9.32
C ASP A 89 11.65 10.49 -8.03
N LEU A 90 11.19 9.33 -7.52
CA LEU A 90 10.41 9.31 -6.28
C LEU A 90 11.23 9.83 -5.09
N GLU A 91 10.69 10.82 -4.40
CA GLU A 91 11.26 11.37 -3.15
C GLU A 91 11.05 10.43 -1.95
N TRP A 92 9.93 9.69 -1.96
CA TRP A 92 9.47 8.84 -0.85
C TRP A 92 9.28 7.38 -1.28
N GLY A 93 9.17 6.48 -0.30
CA GLY A 93 8.87 5.07 -0.56
C GLY A 93 10.07 4.27 -1.03
N GLY A 94 11.26 4.53 -0.50
CA GLY A 94 12.48 3.79 -0.87
C GLY A 94 12.30 2.27 -0.73
N SER A 95 11.73 1.83 0.40
CA SER A 95 11.37 0.42 0.65
C SER A 95 10.38 -0.11 -0.38
N LEU A 96 9.30 0.63 -0.65
CA LEU A 96 8.28 0.24 -1.62
C LEU A 96 8.88 0.11 -3.03
N ARG A 97 9.71 1.05 -3.45
CA ARG A 97 10.39 1.03 -4.75
C ARG A 97 11.30 -0.19 -4.89
N ASP A 98 12.09 -0.50 -3.86
CA ASP A 98 12.98 -1.65 -3.88
C ASP A 98 12.20 -2.97 -3.91
N LEU A 99 11.10 -3.06 -3.15
CA LEU A 99 10.20 -4.22 -3.20
C LEU A 99 9.51 -4.36 -4.55
N SER A 100 9.03 -3.26 -5.14
CA SER A 100 8.44 -3.24 -6.48
C SER A 100 9.43 -3.69 -7.55
N ARG A 101 10.72 -3.36 -7.44
CA ARG A 101 11.76 -3.87 -8.36
C ARG A 101 12.00 -5.37 -8.22
N ASN A 102 11.91 -5.89 -6.99
CA ASN A 102 12.12 -7.32 -6.71
C ASN A 102 10.91 -8.19 -7.06
N MET A 103 9.70 -7.65 -6.93
CA MET A 103 8.42 -8.35 -7.15
C MET A 103 7.43 -7.49 -7.97
N PRO A 104 7.80 -7.12 -9.22
CA PRO A 104 7.05 -6.14 -10.01
C PRO A 104 5.63 -6.59 -10.34
N ASP A 105 5.45 -7.89 -10.59
CA ASP A 105 4.16 -8.51 -10.88
C ASP A 105 3.16 -8.43 -9.71
N ILE A 106 3.66 -8.40 -8.47
CA ILE A 106 2.85 -8.21 -7.27
C ILE A 106 2.50 -6.73 -7.12
N PHE A 107 3.49 -5.84 -7.04
CA PHE A 107 3.24 -4.43 -6.69
C PHE A 107 2.64 -3.61 -7.83
N TYR A 108 3.19 -3.71 -9.05
CA TYR A 108 2.61 -3.04 -10.22
C TYR A 108 1.26 -3.67 -10.57
N GLY A 109 1.16 -4.99 -10.48
CA GLY A 109 -0.10 -5.71 -10.70
C GLY A 109 -1.21 -5.29 -9.75
N HIS A 110 -0.91 -5.16 -8.45
CA HIS A 110 -1.87 -4.70 -7.45
C HIS A 110 -2.40 -3.30 -7.77
N LEU A 111 -1.52 -2.35 -8.11
CA LEU A 111 -1.95 -1.00 -8.45
C LEU A 111 -2.79 -0.96 -9.73
N ILE A 112 -2.33 -1.60 -10.79
CA ILE A 112 -3.06 -1.66 -12.06
C ILE A 112 -4.43 -2.30 -11.85
N GLU A 113 -4.50 -3.36 -11.05
CA GLU A 113 -5.77 -3.98 -10.71
C GLU A 113 -6.70 -3.03 -9.96
N ALA A 114 -6.21 -2.34 -8.94
CA ALA A 114 -7.00 -1.39 -8.17
C ALA A 114 -7.59 -0.30 -9.08
N LEU A 115 -6.78 0.26 -9.98
CA LEU A 115 -7.23 1.26 -10.95
C LEU A 115 -8.24 0.70 -11.96
N LEU A 116 -8.00 -0.50 -12.49
CA LEU A 116 -8.96 -1.17 -13.38
C LEU A 116 -10.30 -1.45 -12.66
N GLY A 117 -10.27 -1.75 -11.35
CA GLY A 117 -11.48 -1.92 -10.53
C GLY A 117 -12.30 -0.63 -10.39
N LEU A 118 -11.65 0.52 -10.55
CA LEU A 118 -12.27 1.84 -10.63
C LEU A 118 -12.73 2.23 -12.05
N ASP A 119 -12.68 1.30 -13.00
CA ASP A 119 -12.92 1.50 -14.45
C ASP A 119 -11.91 2.40 -15.16
N ALA A 120 -10.68 2.50 -14.63
CA ALA A 120 -9.61 3.20 -15.33
C ALA A 120 -9.39 2.63 -16.74
N LYS A 121 -9.28 3.52 -17.73
CA LYS A 121 -9.03 3.23 -19.13
C LYS A 121 -7.54 3.03 -19.37
N ILE A 122 -7.02 1.92 -18.85
CA ILE A 122 -5.62 1.54 -19.01
C ILE A 122 -5.48 0.65 -20.26
N SER A 123 -4.53 1.02 -21.14
CA SER A 123 -4.18 0.20 -22.30
C SER A 123 -3.55 -1.11 -21.84
N VAL A 124 -3.84 -2.22 -22.53
CA VAL A 124 -3.12 -3.49 -22.31
C VAL A 124 -1.64 -3.34 -22.67
N LYS A 125 -1.36 -2.64 -23.78
CA LYS A 125 0.00 -2.39 -24.24
C LYS A 125 0.66 -1.34 -23.35
N ALA A 126 1.85 -1.66 -22.85
CA ALA A 126 2.69 -0.75 -22.07
C ALA A 126 3.00 0.56 -22.85
N PRO A 127 3.05 1.71 -22.16
CA PRO A 127 3.64 2.92 -22.71
C PRO A 127 5.12 2.70 -23.07
N ALA A 128 5.67 3.55 -23.93
CA ALA A 128 7.10 3.47 -24.27
C ALA A 128 7.95 3.96 -23.08
N SER A 129 9.00 3.21 -22.76
CA SER A 129 10.02 3.48 -21.72
C SER A 129 11.30 4.11 -22.28
N LYS A 130 11.23 4.83 -23.40
CA LYS A 130 12.40 5.52 -23.93
C LYS A 130 12.03 6.94 -24.29
N TRP A 131 12.48 7.83 -23.41
CA TRP A 131 12.47 9.28 -23.51
C TRP A 131 13.24 9.75 -24.75
N GLU A 132 12.62 9.73 -25.93
CA GLU A 132 13.22 10.42 -27.08
C GLU A 132 13.07 11.95 -26.95
N ASP A 133 12.16 12.44 -26.09
CA ASP A 133 12.03 13.85 -25.70
C ASP A 133 11.64 13.98 -24.20
N GLU A 134 12.39 14.76 -23.41
CA GLU A 134 12.21 14.98 -21.95
C GLU A 134 10.78 15.44 -21.54
N GLU A 135 9.99 15.99 -22.46
CA GLU A 135 8.62 16.46 -22.19
C GLU A 135 7.54 15.36 -22.28
N SER A 136 7.81 14.17 -22.83
CA SER A 136 6.73 13.32 -23.35
C SER A 136 6.13 12.29 -22.37
N CYS A 137 6.86 11.75 -21.38
CA CYS A 137 6.30 10.74 -20.46
C CYS A 137 5.72 11.32 -19.17
N LYS A 138 6.26 12.43 -18.65
CA LYS A 138 5.73 13.15 -17.46
C LYS A 138 4.39 13.85 -17.69
N MET A 139 3.76 13.62 -18.84
CA MET A 139 2.58 14.39 -19.29
C MET A 139 1.38 13.54 -19.67
N THR A 140 1.48 12.19 -19.66
CA THR A 140 0.26 11.40 -19.87
C THR A 140 -0.59 11.40 -18.60
N PRO A 141 -1.92 11.50 -18.72
CA PRO A 141 -2.85 11.35 -17.60
C PRO A 141 -2.57 10.10 -16.74
N LEU A 142 -2.23 8.98 -17.39
CA LEU A 142 -1.91 7.73 -16.72
C LEU A 142 -0.60 7.79 -15.93
N ALA A 143 0.47 8.31 -16.53
CA ALA A 143 1.76 8.43 -15.85
C ALA A 143 1.66 9.33 -14.61
N ASN A 144 0.99 10.49 -14.74
CA ASN A 144 0.81 11.41 -13.62
C ASN A 144 -0.03 10.80 -12.49
N CYS A 145 -1.10 10.08 -12.85
CA CYS A 145 -1.90 9.35 -11.88
C CYS A 145 -1.06 8.25 -11.17
N LEU A 146 -0.37 7.40 -11.92
CA LEU A 146 0.45 6.33 -11.37
C LEU A 146 1.57 6.87 -10.47
N PHE A 147 2.26 7.92 -10.89
CA PHE A 147 3.30 8.58 -10.10
C PHE A 147 2.73 9.10 -8.79
N SER A 148 1.63 9.86 -8.84
CA SER A 148 1.00 10.43 -7.64
C SER A 148 0.50 9.35 -6.68
N VAL A 149 -0.10 8.26 -7.19
CA VAL A 149 -0.51 7.13 -6.34
C VAL A 149 0.72 6.47 -5.69
N TYR A 150 1.79 6.21 -6.46
CA TYR A 150 2.99 5.55 -5.93
C TYR A 150 3.73 6.41 -4.92
N GLU A 151 3.85 7.71 -5.17
CA GLU A 151 4.45 8.65 -4.23
C GLU A 151 3.69 8.68 -2.91
N THR A 152 2.37 8.80 -3.00
CA THR A 152 1.48 8.80 -1.83
C THR A 152 1.52 7.45 -1.10
N TRP A 153 1.55 6.34 -1.83
CA TRP A 153 1.67 5.01 -1.24
C TRP A 153 3.03 4.83 -0.58
N GLY A 154 4.10 5.32 -1.19
CA GLY A 154 5.45 5.33 -0.64
C GLY A 154 5.53 6.09 0.68
N GLN A 155 4.89 7.26 0.77
CA GLN A 155 4.78 8.03 2.02
C GLN A 155 4.10 7.22 3.14
N LEU A 156 2.96 6.59 2.83
CA LEU A 156 2.25 5.74 3.79
C LEU A 156 3.06 4.50 4.16
N TYR A 157 3.74 3.89 3.19
CA TYR A 157 4.56 2.70 3.37
C TYR A 157 5.73 3.00 4.31
N ASP A 158 6.46 4.09 4.08
CA ASP A 158 7.57 4.53 4.92
C ASP A 158 7.10 4.84 6.36
N TRP A 159 5.93 5.46 6.51
CA TRP A 159 5.34 5.68 7.83
C TRP A 159 4.96 4.36 8.52
N ILE A 160 4.36 3.40 7.79
CA ILE A 160 4.03 2.08 8.33
C ILE A 160 5.30 1.37 8.80
N ASP A 161 6.32 1.34 7.95
CA ASP A 161 7.61 0.72 8.24
C ASP A 161 8.26 1.31 9.47
N SER A 162 8.26 2.64 9.60
CA SER A 162 8.90 3.35 10.72
C SER A 162 8.10 3.33 12.02
N SER A 163 6.77 3.40 11.94
CA SER A 163 5.91 3.49 13.11
C SER A 163 5.59 2.13 13.73
N LEU A 164 5.63 1.07 12.90
CA LEU A 164 5.30 -0.30 13.29
C LEU A 164 6.52 -1.24 13.34
N GLU A 165 7.76 -0.70 13.35
CA GLU A 165 9.04 -1.44 13.28
C GLU A 165 9.09 -2.77 14.06
N PHE A 166 9.77 -3.75 13.46
CA PHE A 166 9.88 -5.14 13.91
C PHE A 166 11.24 -5.49 14.55
N ASP A 167 12.22 -4.58 14.51
CA ASP A 167 13.64 -4.90 14.69
C ASP A 167 14.01 -5.53 16.05
N ASP A 168 13.14 -5.44 17.06
CA ASP A 168 13.38 -5.95 18.42
C ASP A 168 12.44 -7.10 18.85
N LEU A 169 11.68 -7.72 17.94
CA LEU A 169 10.70 -8.75 18.30
C LEU A 169 11.36 -10.12 18.51
N MET A 170 11.07 -10.75 19.66
CA MET A 170 11.42 -12.14 19.96
C MET A 170 10.21 -13.07 19.71
N ASP A 171 10.52 -14.31 19.34
CA ASP A 171 9.66 -15.42 18.87
C ASP A 171 8.13 -15.34 19.14
N GLY A 172 7.35 -15.46 18.06
CA GLY A 172 5.90 -15.66 18.03
C GLY A 172 5.09 -14.40 17.68
N ALA A 173 5.44 -13.25 18.25
CA ALA A 173 4.77 -11.98 17.94
C ALA A 173 5.09 -11.47 16.52
N GLU A 174 6.32 -11.75 16.06
CA GLU A 174 6.83 -11.31 14.76
C GLU A 174 5.97 -11.84 13.61
N TYR A 175 5.67 -13.14 13.61
CA TYR A 175 4.84 -13.76 12.57
C TYR A 175 3.40 -13.23 12.56
N GLU A 176 2.76 -13.13 13.73
CA GLU A 176 1.39 -12.58 13.81
C GLU A 176 1.33 -11.11 13.37
N LEU A 177 2.34 -10.30 13.71
CA LEU A 177 2.40 -8.90 13.29
C LEU A 177 2.73 -8.75 11.81
N PHE A 178 3.63 -9.58 11.28
CA PHE A 178 4.07 -9.51 9.89
C PHE A 178 2.87 -9.63 8.94
N ASP A 179 2.05 -10.66 9.09
CA ASP A 179 0.89 -10.90 8.22
C ASP A 179 -0.09 -9.72 8.26
N VAL A 180 -0.40 -9.21 9.46
CA VAL A 180 -1.36 -8.10 9.63
C VAL A 180 -0.81 -6.78 9.06
N ILE A 181 0.50 -6.54 9.19
CA ILE A 181 1.16 -5.33 8.67
C ILE A 181 1.30 -5.41 7.15
N GLU A 182 1.60 -6.57 6.57
CA GLU A 182 1.55 -6.77 5.13
C GLU A 182 0.14 -6.46 4.59
N GLU A 183 -0.90 -7.00 5.21
CA GLU A 183 -2.28 -6.67 4.84
C GLU A 183 -2.59 -5.18 4.99
N LEU A 184 -2.06 -4.51 6.01
CA LEU A 184 -2.18 -3.06 6.19
C LEU A 184 -1.47 -2.29 5.06
N ARG A 185 -0.27 -2.71 4.64
CA ARG A 185 0.49 -2.11 3.53
C ARG A 185 -0.30 -2.19 2.22
N TRP A 186 -1.00 -3.31 1.99
CA TRP A 186 -1.90 -3.46 0.84
C TRP A 186 -3.13 -2.56 0.92
N SER A 187 -3.81 -2.50 2.07
CA SER A 187 -4.96 -1.58 2.24
C SER A 187 -4.55 -0.11 2.14
N ALA A 188 -3.30 0.23 2.48
CA ALA A 188 -2.76 1.58 2.36
C ALA A 188 -2.67 2.05 0.90
N SER A 189 -2.59 1.16 -0.10
CA SER A 189 -2.63 1.55 -1.50
C SER A 189 -3.99 2.16 -1.89
N GLY A 190 -5.09 1.67 -1.30
CA GLY A 190 -6.41 2.25 -1.51
C GLY A 190 -6.58 3.61 -0.84
N ILE A 191 -5.94 3.80 0.32
CA ILE A 191 -5.83 5.12 0.96
C ILE A 191 -4.96 6.05 0.11
N ALA A 192 -3.89 5.55 -0.51
CA ALA A 192 -3.06 6.34 -1.40
C ALA A 192 -3.86 6.85 -2.60
N ILE A 193 -4.67 5.99 -3.23
CA ILE A 193 -5.57 6.39 -4.33
C ILE A 193 -6.53 7.51 -3.88
N ASP A 194 -7.10 7.43 -2.68
CA ASP A 194 -8.00 8.46 -2.12
C ASP A 194 -7.34 9.84 -1.95
N ASN A 195 -6.02 9.87 -1.79
CA ASN A 195 -5.25 11.10 -1.56
C ASN A 195 -4.65 11.68 -2.85
N VAL A 196 -4.87 11.04 -4.00
CA VAL A 196 -4.52 11.60 -5.30
C VAL A 196 -5.57 12.62 -5.74
N GLU A 197 -5.13 13.67 -6.44
CA GLU A 197 -6.02 14.68 -7.02
C GLU A 197 -7.13 14.00 -7.85
N PRO A 198 -8.42 14.24 -7.54
CA PRO A 198 -9.54 13.61 -8.25
C PRO A 198 -9.49 13.82 -9.76
N GLU A 199 -8.98 14.95 -10.22
CA GLU A 199 -8.80 15.30 -11.62
C GLU A 199 -7.91 14.28 -12.35
N LEU A 200 -6.85 13.78 -11.71
CA LEU A 200 -5.95 12.78 -12.28
C LEU A 200 -6.67 11.43 -12.44
N LEU A 201 -7.41 10.99 -11.42
CA LEU A 201 -8.18 9.75 -11.49
C LEU A 201 -9.30 9.82 -12.54
N ILE A 202 -10.03 10.93 -12.59
CA ILE A 202 -11.09 11.16 -13.58
C ILE A 202 -10.50 11.22 -14.99
N SER A 203 -9.31 11.80 -15.16
CA SER A 203 -8.66 11.91 -16.48
C SER A 203 -8.30 10.56 -17.10
N ILE A 204 -8.08 9.53 -16.28
CA ILE A 204 -7.90 8.15 -16.74
C ILE A 204 -9.21 7.36 -16.79
N GLY A 205 -10.35 7.99 -16.49
CA GLY A 205 -11.67 7.41 -16.65
C GLY A 205 -12.26 6.76 -15.39
N CYS A 206 -11.65 6.96 -14.21
CA CYS A 206 -12.20 6.45 -12.96
C CYS A 206 -13.54 7.13 -12.60
N GLU A 207 -14.48 6.36 -12.06
CA GLU A 207 -15.76 6.87 -11.59
C GLU A 207 -15.68 7.37 -10.12
N GLU A 208 -16.13 8.60 -9.87
CA GLU A 208 -16.09 9.23 -8.53
C GLU A 208 -16.82 8.39 -7.46
N SER A 209 -17.94 7.75 -7.81
CA SER A 209 -18.68 6.87 -6.90
C SER A 209 -17.87 5.64 -6.49
N LYS A 210 -17.10 5.05 -7.43
CA LYS A 210 -16.26 3.89 -7.16
C LYS A 210 -15.04 4.27 -6.32
N ILE A 211 -14.45 5.44 -6.58
CA ILE A 211 -13.37 5.99 -5.76
C ILE A 211 -13.84 6.10 -4.30
N LYS A 212 -15.00 6.73 -4.06
CA LYS A 212 -15.56 6.85 -2.70
C LYS A 212 -15.83 5.51 -2.02
N GLU A 213 -16.28 4.50 -2.77
CA GLU A 213 -16.51 3.15 -2.27
C GLU A 213 -15.19 2.47 -1.88
N LEU A 214 -14.19 2.50 -2.78
CA LEU A 214 -12.84 1.99 -2.52
C LEU A 214 -12.21 2.66 -1.30
N THR A 215 -12.30 3.99 -1.20
CA THR A 215 -11.82 4.77 -0.06
C THR A 215 -12.43 4.26 1.23
N LYS A 216 -13.76 4.13 1.27
CA LYS A 216 -14.49 3.69 2.46
C LYS A 216 -14.06 2.28 2.86
N GLN A 217 -13.97 1.36 1.89
CA GLN A 217 -13.53 -0.01 2.13
C GLN A 217 -12.10 -0.06 2.65
N SER A 218 -11.16 0.62 1.98
CA SER A 218 -9.73 0.62 2.32
C SER A 218 -9.49 1.21 3.71
N ARG A 219 -10.17 2.31 4.06
CA ARG A 219 -10.10 2.89 5.41
C ARG A 219 -10.69 1.98 6.48
N GLN A 220 -11.78 1.27 6.17
CA GLN A 220 -12.37 0.30 7.10
C GLN A 220 -11.45 -0.91 7.33
N GLU A 221 -10.86 -1.45 6.27
CA GLU A 221 -9.90 -2.55 6.34
C GLU A 221 -8.65 -2.12 7.12
N ALA A 222 -8.07 -0.97 6.78
CA ALA A 222 -6.93 -0.41 7.50
C ALA A 222 -7.23 -0.19 8.99
N ALA A 223 -8.41 0.34 9.34
CA ALA A 223 -8.82 0.48 10.76
C ALA A 223 -8.92 -0.87 11.49
N GLN A 224 -9.41 -1.92 10.81
CA GLN A 224 -9.45 -3.28 11.37
C GLN A 224 -8.04 -3.83 11.58
N ARG A 225 -7.14 -3.67 10.60
CA ARG A 225 -5.73 -4.10 10.70
C ARG A 225 -4.98 -3.36 11.79
N LEU A 226 -5.12 -2.03 11.88
CA LEU A 226 -4.55 -1.23 12.96
C LEU A 226 -5.03 -1.68 14.34
N SER A 227 -6.33 -2.00 14.47
CA SER A 227 -6.88 -2.55 15.71
C SER A 227 -6.28 -3.91 16.05
N GLN A 228 -6.05 -4.77 15.04
CA GLN A 228 -5.37 -6.06 15.21
C GLN A 228 -3.92 -5.88 15.64
N VAL A 229 -3.17 -4.96 15.00
CA VAL A 229 -1.79 -4.60 15.40
C VAL A 229 -1.76 -4.19 16.88
N CYS A 230 -2.62 -3.27 17.30
CA CYS A 230 -2.71 -2.85 18.70
C CYS A 230 -2.98 -4.03 19.65
N ASN A 231 -3.93 -4.91 19.30
CA ASN A 231 -4.27 -6.07 20.11
C ASN A 231 -3.12 -7.08 20.22
N ILE A 232 -2.43 -7.35 19.11
CA ILE A 232 -1.26 -8.25 19.10
C ILE A 232 -0.14 -7.64 19.96
N ARG A 233 0.15 -6.33 19.79
CA ARG A 233 1.15 -5.65 20.62
C ARG A 233 0.81 -5.73 22.11
N ILE A 234 -0.43 -5.45 22.50
CA ILE A 234 -0.88 -5.58 23.90
C ILE A 234 -0.76 -7.01 24.40
N LYS A 235 -1.20 -8.00 23.61
CA LYS A 235 -1.13 -9.44 23.94
C LYS A 235 0.32 -9.87 24.23
N HIS A 236 1.28 -9.34 23.51
CA HIS A 236 2.70 -9.66 23.65
C HIS A 236 3.49 -8.68 24.56
N GLY A 237 2.81 -7.75 25.22
CA GLY A 237 3.45 -6.77 26.11
C GLY A 237 4.34 -5.75 25.37
N LEU A 238 4.12 -5.57 24.08
CA LEU A 238 4.84 -4.60 23.24
C LEU A 238 4.20 -3.21 23.38
N PRO A 239 5.00 -2.15 23.53
CA PRO A 239 4.46 -0.79 23.65
C PRO A 239 3.82 -0.33 22.35
N ILE A 240 2.72 0.42 22.47
CA ILE A 240 2.19 1.23 21.36
C ILE A 240 3.01 2.51 21.32
N THR A 241 3.70 2.76 20.21
CA THR A 241 4.72 3.81 20.07
C THR A 241 4.21 5.08 19.38
N ALA A 242 3.13 5.00 18.62
CA ALA A 242 2.48 6.14 17.98
C ALA A 242 0.96 6.01 18.05
N ASP A 243 0.24 7.09 17.72
CA ASP A 243 -1.18 6.97 17.41
C ASP A 243 -1.32 6.39 16.01
N TYR A 244 -1.43 5.07 15.92
CA TYR A 244 -1.42 4.40 14.62
C TYR A 244 -2.64 4.75 13.74
N PHE A 245 -3.71 5.29 14.33
CA PHE A 245 -4.89 5.72 13.59
C PHE A 245 -4.71 7.06 12.87
N GLN A 246 -3.58 7.75 13.09
CA GLN A 246 -3.18 8.90 12.28
C GLN A 246 -3.04 8.54 10.80
N LEU A 247 -2.72 7.29 10.47
CA LEU A 247 -2.74 6.75 9.10
C LEU A 247 -4.09 7.01 8.38
N LEU A 248 -5.18 7.08 9.13
CA LEU A 248 -6.53 7.26 8.59
C LEU A 248 -6.98 8.71 8.60
N THR A 249 -6.28 9.63 9.25
CA THR A 249 -6.80 10.99 9.49
C THR A 249 -5.87 12.08 8.97
N LEU A 250 -4.56 11.83 8.94
CA LEU A 250 -3.59 12.80 8.46
C LEU A 250 -3.28 12.60 6.97
N PRO A 251 -2.93 13.69 6.26
CA PRO A 251 -2.38 13.60 4.92
C PRO A 251 -1.12 12.71 4.89
N PRO A 252 -0.92 11.89 3.84
CA PRO A 252 0.24 11.02 3.69
C PRO A 252 1.60 11.74 3.84
N ILE A 253 1.73 12.95 3.29
CA ILE A 253 2.97 13.73 3.39
C ILE A 253 3.29 14.14 4.84
N GLU A 254 2.28 14.51 5.63
CA GLU A 254 2.49 14.89 7.04
C GLU A 254 2.98 13.68 7.86
N LEU A 255 2.48 12.48 7.55
CA LEU A 255 2.91 11.23 8.17
C LEU A 255 4.37 10.91 7.80
N ALA A 256 4.70 11.01 6.52
CA ALA A 256 6.04 10.73 6.01
C ALA A 256 7.08 11.69 6.61
N GLU A 257 6.79 13.00 6.63
CA GLU A 257 7.64 14.01 7.25
C GLU A 257 7.83 13.74 8.75
N ALA A 258 6.75 13.48 9.49
CA ALA A 258 6.82 13.18 10.91
C ALA A 258 7.74 11.97 11.21
N SER A 259 7.64 10.93 10.40
CA SER A 259 8.49 9.72 10.51
C SER A 259 9.96 10.02 10.22
N TRP A 260 10.21 10.81 9.17
CA TRP A 260 11.55 11.20 8.76
C TRP A 260 12.26 12.03 9.85
N PHE A 261 11.54 12.98 10.46
CA PHE A 261 12.06 13.77 11.57
C PHE A 261 12.35 12.90 12.81
N GLN A 262 11.49 11.93 13.11
CA GLN A 262 11.73 10.99 14.22
C GLN A 262 13.00 10.14 14.00
N ARG A 263 13.20 9.60 12.79
CA ARG A 263 14.41 8.83 12.44
C ARG A 263 15.69 9.65 12.55
N LYS A 264 15.68 10.93 12.15
CA LYS A 264 16.84 11.81 12.29
C LYS A 264 17.09 12.27 13.73
N GLY A 265 16.03 12.54 14.48
CA GLY A 265 16.08 13.05 15.87
C GLY A 265 16.65 12.04 16.87
N ASN A 266 16.36 10.76 16.69
CA ASN A 266 16.81 9.69 17.60
C ASN A 266 18.33 9.43 17.59
N SER A 267 19.12 10.18 16.81
CA SER A 267 20.53 9.85 16.65
C SER A 267 21.47 10.32 17.78
N HIS A 268 21.17 11.35 18.62
CA HIS A 268 22.25 11.92 19.48
C HIS A 268 21.88 12.54 20.86
N HIS A 269 20.72 12.26 21.48
CA HIS A 269 20.40 12.83 22.82
C HIS A 269 20.17 11.79 23.94
N PRO A 270 21.09 11.66 24.92
CA PRO A 270 20.97 10.71 26.05
C PRO A 270 19.75 10.93 26.96
N GLY A 271 19.15 12.13 26.93
CA GLY A 271 17.94 12.46 27.71
C GLY A 271 16.64 11.94 27.09
N GLU A 272 16.64 11.64 25.78
CA GLU A 272 15.49 11.03 25.09
C GLU A 272 15.45 9.51 25.25
N ALA A 273 16.57 8.90 25.65
CA ALA A 273 16.71 7.46 25.82
C ALA A 273 15.81 6.86 26.91
N ILE A 274 15.31 7.65 27.87
CA ILE A 274 14.30 7.17 28.84
C ILE A 274 12.89 7.30 28.26
N LYS A 275 12.62 8.38 27.51
CA LYS A 275 11.33 8.61 26.85
C LYS A 275 11.07 7.61 25.71
N SER A 276 12.11 7.01 25.14
CA SER A 276 11.97 5.92 24.15
C SER A 276 11.41 4.63 24.74
N PHE A 277 11.56 4.38 26.05
CA PHE A 277 10.95 3.24 26.74
C PHE A 277 9.50 3.47 27.17
N LEU A 278 8.99 4.70 27.07
CA LEU A 278 7.60 5.03 27.38
C LEU A 278 6.72 4.73 26.16
N SER A 279 5.53 4.18 26.41
CA SER A 279 4.47 4.10 25.41
C SER A 279 4.06 5.49 24.93
N TYR A 280 3.41 5.56 23.77
CA TYR A 280 2.86 6.79 23.22
C TYR A 280 1.96 7.52 24.23
N GLY A 281 1.06 6.78 24.90
CA GLY A 281 0.17 7.35 25.91
C GLY A 281 0.94 7.94 27.09
N GLU A 282 1.98 7.25 27.57
CA GLU A 282 2.84 7.75 28.64
C GLU A 282 3.63 8.99 28.21
N ARG A 283 4.14 9.02 26.97
CA ARG A 283 4.79 10.21 26.41
C ARG A 283 3.84 11.40 26.31
N GLN A 284 2.59 11.18 25.88
CA GLN A 284 1.58 12.24 25.82
C GLN A 284 1.24 12.78 27.21
N LEU A 285 1.09 11.89 28.21
CA LEU A 285 0.87 12.30 29.59
C LEU A 285 2.05 13.10 30.14
N LEU A 286 3.29 12.65 29.87
CA LEU A 286 4.49 13.35 30.30
C LEU A 286 4.59 14.75 29.65
N SER A 287 4.39 14.85 28.34
CA SER A 287 4.38 16.13 27.62
C SER A 287 3.28 17.07 28.15
N HIS A 288 2.10 16.54 28.47
CA HIS A 288 1.03 17.31 29.09
C HIS A 288 1.43 17.83 30.46
N GLN A 289 2.06 17.00 31.30
CA GLN A 289 2.59 17.40 32.61
C GLN A 289 3.69 18.46 32.49
N GLU A 290 4.62 18.31 31.53
CA GLU A 290 5.67 19.28 31.26
C GLU A 290 5.08 20.65 30.85
N CYS A 291 4.05 20.65 30.00
CA CYS A 291 3.34 21.85 29.58
C CYS A 291 2.61 22.53 30.76
N GLN A 292 1.88 21.76 31.57
CA GLN A 292 1.23 22.27 32.78
C GLN A 292 2.25 22.88 33.76
N ALA A 293 3.39 22.22 33.97
CA ALA A 293 4.46 22.72 34.82
C ALA A 293 5.07 24.03 34.28
N ALA A 294 5.25 24.14 32.96
CA ALA A 294 5.74 25.36 32.33
C ALA A 294 4.75 26.52 32.47
N MET A 295 3.44 26.28 32.28
CA MET A 295 2.40 27.27 32.52
C MET A 295 2.37 27.72 33.98
N LEU A 296 2.48 26.80 34.94
CA LEU A 296 2.54 27.11 36.36
C LEU A 296 3.75 28.00 36.69
N ARG A 297 4.94 27.69 36.16
CA ARG A 297 6.13 28.55 36.33
C ARG A 297 5.94 29.95 35.73
N GLN A 298 5.25 30.07 34.60
CA GLN A 298 4.94 31.38 34.03
C GLN A 298 3.96 32.17 34.89
N ILE A 299 2.96 31.51 35.47
CA ILE A 299 2.01 32.15 36.40
C ILE A 299 2.75 32.62 37.66
N ASP A 300 3.59 31.75 38.23
CA ASP A 300 4.41 32.05 39.41
C ASP A 300 5.29 33.29 39.17
N SER A 301 6.02 33.32 38.04
CA SER A 301 6.85 34.47 37.67
C SER A 301 6.04 35.77 37.49
N LYS A 302 4.79 35.69 36.99
CA LYS A 302 3.91 36.85 36.86
C LYS A 302 3.41 37.33 38.23
N LEU A 303 3.09 36.41 39.14
CA LEU A 303 2.69 36.73 40.51
C LEU A 303 3.83 37.41 41.28
N ASP A 304 5.05 36.90 41.17
CA ASP A 304 6.23 37.52 41.79
C ASP A 304 6.42 38.97 41.32
N ARG A 305 6.31 39.22 40.01
CA ARG A 305 6.40 40.59 39.46
C ARG A 305 5.29 41.50 39.98
N LEU A 306 4.06 41.00 40.13
CA LEU A 306 2.95 41.79 40.68
C LEU A 306 3.17 42.10 42.15
N LEU A 307 3.69 41.15 42.92
CA LEU A 307 4.04 41.34 44.32
C LEU A 307 5.16 42.37 44.48
N GLU A 308 6.16 42.35 43.61
CA GLU A 308 7.23 43.38 43.58
C GLU A 308 6.70 44.77 43.25
N LEU A 309 5.78 44.89 42.29
CA LEU A 309 5.16 46.17 41.92
C LEU A 309 4.20 46.73 42.98
N SER A 310 3.74 45.89 43.90
CA SER A 310 2.82 46.28 44.98
C SER A 310 3.51 46.78 46.26
N LYS A 311 4.85 46.68 46.32
CA LYS A 311 5.70 47.17 47.41
C LYS A 311 6.26 48.56 47.10
#